data_AF-A0A7Z9Q923-F1
#
_entry.id   AF-A0A7Z9Q923-F1
#
_cell.length_a   1.000
_cell.length_b   1.000
_cell.length_c   1.000
_cell.angle_alpha   90.00
_cell.angle_beta   90.00
_cell.angle_gamma   90.00
#
_symmetry.space_group_name_H-M   'P 1'
#
loop_
_entity.id
_entity.type
_entity.pdbx_description
1 polymer ?
#
loop_
_entity_poly.entity_id
_entity_poly.type
_entity_poly.pdbx_seq_one_letter_code
_entity_poly.pdbx_strand_id
1 'polypeptide(L)'
;SLFCVGLGVFYKSLYALLPYPVHFEPYTAYHIWETLQVLFFTQLGFFLLLKKLWCEDTISLDTDWFLRKGADAFLRFTKPLANIEYNFIGEIYEYIIQKPVMGVAKIFKMVDTVIVDGSLNGLGKLTLACSRKMQNVQSGQIQHYAMVMVAGFIVLIVIIMVLP
;
A
#
# COMPACT_ATOMS: atom_id res chain seq x y z
N SER A 1 0.93 6.66 8.98
CA SER A 1 1.93 5.84 9.68
C SER A 1 3.30 6.53 9.74
N LEU A 2 3.90 6.90 8.60
CA LEU A 2 5.21 7.61 8.55
C LEU A 2 5.27 8.89 9.40
N PHE A 3 4.23 9.71 9.37
CA PHE A 3 4.17 10.94 10.19
C PHE A 3 4.21 10.66 11.69
N CYS A 4 3.49 9.63 12.17
CA CYS A 4 3.49 9.26 13.59
C CYS A 4 4.85 8.71 14.04
N VAL A 5 5.49 7.90 13.19
CA VAL A 5 6.85 7.41 13.44
C VAL A 5 7.84 8.58 13.45
N GLY A 6 7.71 9.52 12.51
CA GLY A 6 8.51 10.75 12.47
C GLY A 6 8.34 11.60 13.73
N LEU A 7 7.10 11.81 14.20
CA LEU A 7 6.84 12.55 15.44
C LEU A 7 7.38 11.84 16.69
N GLY A 8 7.37 10.51 16.73
CA GLY A 8 8.00 9.73 17.80
C GLY A 8 9.52 9.91 17.83
N VAL A 9 10.18 9.76 16.68
CA VAL A 9 11.65 9.93 16.57
C VAL A 9 12.08 11.37 16.86
N PHE A 10 11.32 12.37 16.39
CA PHE A 10 11.59 13.79 16.59
C PHE A 10 10.74 14.43 17.70
N TYR A 11 10.67 13.81 18.88
CA TYR A 11 9.85 14.33 20.00
C TYR A 11 10.27 15.72 20.50
N LYS A 12 11.54 16.11 20.35
CA LYS A 12 12.04 17.42 20.83
C LYS A 12 11.37 18.61 20.14
N SER A 13 11.07 18.51 18.85
CA SER A 13 10.36 19.58 18.13
C SER A 13 8.92 19.74 18.63
N LEU A 14 8.29 18.64 19.07
CA LEU A 14 6.97 18.70 19.70
C LEU A 14 7.05 19.41 21.05
N TYR A 15 8.09 19.13 21.84
CA TYR A 15 8.27 19.72 23.17
C TYR A 15 8.60 21.20 23.13
N ALA A 16 9.26 21.67 22.08
CA ALA A 16 9.52 23.09 21.86
C ALA A 16 8.24 23.92 21.61
N LEU A 17 7.15 23.27 21.19
CA LEU A 17 5.85 23.93 20.97
C LEU A 17 5.02 24.04 22.26
N LEU A 18 5.43 23.37 23.34
CA LEU A 18 4.68 23.43 24.59
C LEU A 18 4.86 24.80 25.28
N PRO A 19 3.78 25.39 25.84
CA PRO A 19 3.85 26.68 26.53
C PRO A 19 4.69 26.68 27.82
N TYR A 20 4.96 25.51 28.38
CA TYR A 20 5.68 25.32 29.64
C TYR A 20 6.85 24.35 29.45
N PRO A 21 7.99 24.58 30.15
CA PRO A 21 9.15 23.71 30.03
C PRO A 21 8.88 22.33 30.64
N VAL A 22 9.14 21.27 29.86
CA VAL A 22 9.01 19.87 30.30
C VAL A 22 10.37 19.19 30.25
N HIS A 23 10.82 18.66 31.38
CA HIS A 23 12.07 17.90 31.52
C HIS A 23 11.80 16.40 31.54
N PHE A 24 11.20 15.87 30.48
CA PHE A 24 10.91 14.45 30.34
C PHE A 24 11.67 13.87 29.14
N GLU A 25 12.45 12.83 29.36
CA GLU A 25 13.15 12.11 28.30
C GLU A 25 12.46 10.76 28.06
N PRO A 26 11.68 10.61 26.97
CA PRO A 26 10.87 9.40 26.75
C PRO A 26 11.71 8.16 26.41
N TYR A 27 12.89 8.35 25.81
CA TYR A 27 13.75 7.25 25.35
C TYR A 27 14.92 6.99 26.30
N THR A 28 14.65 6.85 27.60
CA THR A 28 15.64 6.30 28.53
C THR A 28 15.48 4.78 28.64
N ALA A 29 16.55 4.10 29.03
CA ALA A 29 16.51 2.65 29.24
C ALA A 29 15.42 2.24 30.26
N TYR A 30 15.19 3.08 31.28
CA TYR A 30 14.20 2.85 32.31
C TYR A 30 12.76 2.88 31.76
N HIS A 31 12.38 3.95 31.06
CA HIS A 31 11.01 4.08 30.50
C HIS A 31 10.71 3.01 29.46
N ILE A 32 11.70 2.66 28.63
CA ILE A 32 11.56 1.59 27.63
C ILE A 32 11.34 0.25 28.31
N TRP A 33 12.09 -0.05 29.37
CA TRP A 33 11.96 -1.30 30.12
C TRP A 33 10.59 -1.45 30.77
N GLU A 34 10.11 -0.41 31.46
CA GLU A 34 8.77 -0.40 32.08
C GLU A 34 7.66 -0.59 31.04
N THR A 35 7.75 0.13 29.91
CA THR A 35 6.77 0.01 28.83
C THR A 35 6.77 -1.39 28.20
N LEU A 36 7.96 -1.97 27.98
CA LEU A 36 8.09 -3.35 27.49
C LEU A 36 7.48 -4.36 28.48
N GLN A 37 7.73 -4.18 29.78
CA GLN A 37 7.19 -5.06 30.82
C GLN A 37 5.64 -5.05 30.82
N VAL A 38 5.03 -3.86 30.75
CA VAL A 38 3.57 -3.74 30.65
C VAL A 38 3.06 -4.37 29.35
N LEU A 39 3.76 -4.16 28.23
CA LEU A 39 3.35 -4.71 26.93
C LEU A 39 3.41 -6.26 26.93
N PHE A 40 4.49 -6.86 27.42
CA PHE A 40 4.60 -8.31 27.52
C PHE A 40 3.59 -8.92 28.50
N PHE A 41 3.31 -8.21 29.60
CA PHE A 41 2.31 -8.68 30.56
C PHE A 41 0.89 -8.63 29.97
N THR A 42 0.55 -7.57 29.24
CA THR A 42 -0.75 -7.48 28.54
C THR A 42 -0.87 -8.56 27.47
N GLN A 43 0.19 -8.79 26.69
CA GLN A 43 0.23 -9.86 25.68
C GLN A 43 0.02 -11.23 26.32
N LEU A 44 0.67 -11.52 27.45
CA LEU A 44 0.47 -12.75 28.21
C LEU A 44 -0.98 -12.89 28.67
N GLY A 45 -1.57 -11.82 29.21
CA GLY A 45 -2.98 -11.78 29.61
C GLY A 45 -3.92 -12.12 28.45
N PHE A 46 -3.72 -11.49 27.28
CA PHE A 46 -4.48 -11.80 26.08
C PHE A 46 -4.30 -13.26 25.64
N PHE A 47 -3.07 -13.77 25.62
CA PHE A 47 -2.79 -15.17 25.26
C PHE A 47 -3.49 -16.19 26.17
N LEU A 48 -3.55 -15.92 27.47
CA LEU A 48 -4.30 -16.77 28.42
C LEU A 48 -5.82 -16.72 28.16
N LEU A 49 -6.34 -15.57 27.74
CA LEU A 49 -7.77 -15.32 27.52
C LEU A 49 -8.24 -15.55 26.09
N LEU A 50 -7.36 -15.92 25.15
CA LEU A 50 -7.71 -16.12 23.73
C LEU A 50 -8.90 -17.06 23.53
N LYS A 51 -8.98 -18.14 24.32
CA LYS A 51 -10.09 -19.11 24.24
C LYS A 51 -11.42 -18.54 24.73
N LYS A 52 -11.39 -17.49 25.55
CA LYS A 52 -12.59 -16.84 26.13
C LYS A 52 -12.96 -15.54 25.40
N LEU A 53 -12.08 -15.04 24.53
CA LEU A 53 -12.31 -13.84 23.73
C LEU A 53 -13.08 -14.13 22.42
N TRP A 54 -13.27 -15.41 22.08
CA TRP A 54 -14.09 -15.77 20.92
C TRP A 54 -15.52 -15.28 21.14
N CYS A 55 -16.02 -14.46 20.20
CA CYS A 55 -17.41 -14.05 20.19
C CYS A 55 -18.29 -15.27 19.97
N GLU A 56 -19.16 -15.54 20.93
CA GLU A 56 -20.33 -16.38 20.72
C GLU A 56 -21.37 -15.53 19.98
N ASP A 57 -22.10 -16.12 19.02
CA ASP A 57 -23.18 -15.47 18.25
C ASP A 57 -24.37 -15.11 19.16
N THR A 58 -24.13 -14.16 20.06
CA THR A 58 -25.05 -13.68 21.08
C THR A 58 -25.20 -12.18 20.89
N ILE A 59 -26.44 -11.71 20.96
CA ILE A 59 -26.74 -10.29 20.82
C ILE A 59 -26.27 -9.60 22.10
N SER A 60 -25.28 -8.71 21.99
CA SER A 60 -24.76 -7.96 23.13
C SER A 60 -25.81 -6.94 23.58
N LEU A 61 -26.53 -7.28 24.66
CA LEU A 61 -27.75 -6.60 25.08
C LEU A 61 -27.55 -5.08 25.30
N ASP A 62 -26.40 -4.70 25.82
CA ASP A 62 -26.21 -3.35 26.37
C ASP A 62 -25.97 -2.29 25.29
N THR A 63 -25.23 -2.62 24.22
CA THR A 63 -24.90 -1.65 23.16
C THR A 63 -25.73 -1.86 21.90
N ASP A 64 -25.97 -3.10 21.49
CA ASP A 64 -26.70 -3.38 20.25
C ASP A 64 -28.17 -2.98 20.35
N TRP A 65 -28.82 -3.15 21.52
CA TRP A 65 -30.24 -2.79 21.65
C TRP A 65 -30.46 -1.30 21.43
N PHE A 66 -29.67 -0.46 22.08
CA PHE A 66 -29.79 1.00 21.98
C PHE A 66 -29.45 1.48 20.57
N LEU A 67 -28.34 1.01 19.99
CA LEU A 67 -27.92 1.41 18.66
C LEU A 67 -28.88 0.91 17.59
N ARG A 68 -29.35 -0.34 17.67
CA ARG A 68 -30.24 -0.94 16.67
C ARG A 68 -31.63 -0.32 16.69
N LYS A 69 -32.21 -0.12 17.88
CA LYS A 69 -33.56 0.46 18.01
C LYS A 69 -33.56 1.97 17.80
N GLY A 70 -32.52 2.65 18.26
CA GLY A 70 -32.30 4.08 17.98
C GLY A 70 -32.09 4.34 16.49
N ALA A 71 -31.25 3.53 15.83
CA ALA A 71 -31.02 3.65 14.38
C ALA A 71 -32.28 3.35 13.58
N ASP A 72 -33.07 2.33 13.93
CA ASP A 72 -34.31 2.03 13.21
C ASP A 72 -35.36 3.15 13.35
N ALA A 73 -35.50 3.73 14.55
CA ALA A 73 -36.36 4.89 14.77
C ALA A 73 -35.88 6.13 13.98
N PHE A 74 -34.58 6.40 13.99
CA PHE A 74 -33.96 7.49 13.25
C PHE A 74 -34.10 7.31 11.72
N LEU A 75 -33.88 6.09 11.23
CA LEU A 75 -34.09 5.72 9.83
C LEU A 75 -35.55 5.88 9.44
N ARG A 76 -36.51 5.48 10.29
CA ARG A 76 -37.92 5.66 10.01
C ARG A 76 -38.32 7.14 9.88
N PHE A 77 -37.71 8.01 10.69
CA PHE A 77 -37.93 9.45 10.64
C PHE A 77 -37.30 10.10 9.40
N THR A 78 -36.10 9.65 9.00
CA THR A 78 -35.34 10.22 7.88
C THR A 78 -35.70 9.61 6.53
N LYS A 79 -36.24 8.38 6.49
CA LYS A 79 -36.71 7.68 5.28
C LYS A 79 -37.54 8.55 4.33
N PRO A 80 -38.58 9.30 4.76
CA PRO A 80 -39.35 10.13 3.83
C PRO A 80 -38.51 11.25 3.20
N LEU A 81 -37.63 11.88 3.98
CA LEU A 81 -36.74 12.94 3.50
C LEU A 81 -35.69 12.39 2.52
N ALA A 82 -35.06 11.27 2.88
CA ALA A 82 -34.10 10.59 2.03
C ALA A 82 -34.74 10.12 0.72
N ASN A 83 -35.98 9.65 0.74
CA ASN A 83 -36.67 9.19 -0.47
C ASN A 83 -36.94 10.35 -1.44
N ILE A 84 -37.16 11.58 -0.94
CA ILE A 84 -37.32 12.77 -1.79
C ILE A 84 -35.97 13.17 -2.40
N GLU A 85 -34.90 13.16 -1.60
CA GLU A 85 -33.54 13.47 -2.07
C GLU A 85 -33.06 12.47 -3.13
N TYR A 86 -33.22 11.16 -2.88
CA TYR A 86 -32.79 10.13 -3.82
C TYR A 86 -33.55 10.18 -5.13
N ASN A 87 -34.88 10.38 -5.11
CA ASN A 87 -35.65 10.39 -6.35
C ASN A 87 -35.42 11.67 -7.15
N PHE A 88 -35.29 12.84 -6.51
CA PHE A 88 -35.15 14.10 -7.23
C PHE A 88 -33.68 14.46 -7.50
N ILE A 89 -32.86 14.52 -6.45
CA ILE A 89 -31.42 14.85 -6.58
C ILE A 89 -30.65 13.69 -7.22
N GLY A 90 -31.01 12.45 -6.89
CA GLY A 90 -30.32 11.27 -7.42
C GLY A 90 -30.53 11.07 -8.92
N GLU A 91 -31.74 11.27 -9.43
CA GLU A 91 -32.03 11.15 -10.87
C GLU A 91 -31.31 12.25 -11.68
N ILE A 92 -31.30 13.47 -11.16
CA ILE A 92 -30.54 14.59 -11.75
C ILE A 92 -29.04 14.29 -11.73
N TYR A 93 -28.51 13.79 -10.60
CA TYR A 93 -27.08 13.46 -10.47
C TYR A 93 -26.67 12.29 -11.38
N GLU A 94 -27.51 11.27 -11.51
CA GLU A 94 -27.25 10.13 -12.40
C GLU A 94 -27.14 10.61 -13.86
N TYR A 95 -28.08 11.46 -14.29
CA TYR A 95 -28.13 11.94 -15.66
C TYR A 95 -27.03 12.96 -15.98
N ILE A 96 -26.82 13.95 -15.10
CA ILE A 96 -25.89 15.06 -15.33
C ILE A 96 -24.44 14.66 -15.05
N ILE A 97 -24.18 13.82 -14.05
CA ILE A 97 -22.82 13.53 -13.58
C ILE A 97 -22.43 12.07 -13.85
N GLN A 98 -23.18 11.08 -13.36
CA GLN A 98 -22.72 9.68 -13.43
C GLN A 98 -22.61 9.17 -14.88
N LYS A 99 -23.63 9.35 -15.72
CA LYS A 99 -23.63 8.87 -17.11
C LYS A 99 -22.48 9.45 -17.95
N PRO A 100 -22.23 10.78 -17.97
CA PRO A 100 -21.10 11.31 -18.72
C PRO A 100 -19.75 10.88 -18.13
N VAL A 101 -19.59 10.84 -16.80
CA VAL A 101 -18.35 10.38 -16.16
C VAL A 101 -18.06 8.92 -16.53
N MET A 102 -19.07 8.05 -16.51
CA MET A 102 -18.92 6.65 -16.95
C MET A 102 -18.62 6.52 -18.44
N GLY A 103 -19.14 7.43 -19.27
CA GLY A 103 -18.76 7.53 -20.68
C GLY A 103 -17.29 7.86 -20.86
N VAL A 104 -16.80 8.89 -20.15
CA VAL A 104 -15.38 9.30 -20.16
C VAL A 104 -14.48 8.17 -19.62
N ALA A 105 -14.88 7.52 -18.53
CA ALA A 105 -14.14 6.42 -17.94
C ALA A 105 -13.96 5.25 -18.92
N LYS A 106 -14.97 4.94 -19.75
CA LYS A 106 -14.85 3.93 -20.81
C LYS A 106 -13.83 4.31 -21.88
N ILE A 107 -13.78 5.60 -22.25
CA ILE A 107 -12.77 6.10 -23.20
C ILE A 107 -11.37 5.95 -22.62
N PHE A 108 -11.15 6.40 -21.37
CA PHE A 108 -9.87 6.23 -20.69
C PHE A 108 -9.46 4.77 -20.56
N LYS A 109 -10.41 3.89 -20.23
CA LYS A 109 -10.16 2.44 -20.17
C LYS A 109 -9.72 1.89 -21.54
N MET A 110 -10.37 2.31 -22.62
CA MET A 110 -10.00 1.89 -23.97
C MET A 110 -8.58 2.34 -24.32
N VAL A 111 -8.21 3.57 -23.97
CA VAL A 111 -6.87 4.11 -24.19
C VAL A 111 -5.82 3.30 -23.42
N ASP A 112 -6.06 3.01 -22.14
CA ASP A 112 -5.15 2.22 -21.31
C ASP A 112 -4.97 0.81 -21.88
N THR A 113 -6.07 0.10 -22.15
CA THR A 113 -6.03 -1.28 -22.66
C THR A 113 -5.42 -1.39 -24.06
N VAL A 114 -5.55 -0.37 -24.92
CA VAL A 114 -5.01 -0.45 -26.29
C VAL A 114 -3.58 0.10 -26.36
N ILE A 115 -3.33 1.27 -25.77
CA ILE A 115 -2.05 1.96 -25.89
C ILE A 115 -1.06 1.44 -24.84
N VAL A 116 -1.46 1.37 -23.57
CA VAL A 116 -0.55 0.99 -22.48
C VAL A 116 -0.25 -0.50 -22.58
N ASP A 117 -1.25 -1.38 -22.55
CA ASP A 117 -1.01 -2.82 -22.67
C ASP A 117 -0.39 -3.19 -24.03
N GLY A 118 -0.79 -2.49 -25.11
CA GLY A 118 -0.23 -2.68 -26.44
C GLY A 118 1.26 -2.35 -26.49
N SER A 119 1.67 -1.23 -25.90
CA SER A 119 3.08 -0.82 -25.84
C SER A 119 3.91 -1.77 -24.98
N LEU A 120 3.42 -2.17 -23.81
CA LEU A 120 4.11 -3.09 -22.90
C LEU A 120 4.25 -4.49 -23.50
N ASN A 121 3.18 -5.03 -24.11
CA ASN A 121 3.27 -6.31 -24.82
C ASN A 121 4.19 -6.23 -26.04
N GLY A 122 4.23 -5.09 -26.74
CA GLY A 122 5.16 -4.84 -27.83
C GLY A 122 6.63 -4.90 -27.36
N LEU A 123 6.94 -4.18 -26.28
CA LEU A 123 8.26 -4.19 -25.63
C LEU A 123 8.66 -5.59 -25.14
N GLY A 124 7.72 -6.32 -24.54
CA GLY A 124 7.93 -7.70 -24.11
C GLY A 124 8.26 -8.62 -25.28
N LYS A 125 7.48 -8.55 -26.37
CA LYS A 125 7.73 -9.33 -27.59
C LYS A 125 9.06 -8.97 -28.23
N LEU A 126 9.44 -7.70 -28.25
CA LEU A 126 10.73 -7.24 -28.78
C LEU A 126 11.89 -7.76 -27.94
N THR A 127 11.79 -7.69 -26.62
CA THR A 127 12.79 -8.25 -25.69
C THR A 127 12.94 -9.76 -25.88
N LEU A 128 11.83 -10.49 -26.01
CA LEU A 128 11.85 -11.94 -26.26
C LEU A 128 12.39 -12.30 -27.65
N ALA A 129 12.13 -11.49 -28.67
CA ALA A 129 12.71 -11.66 -30.01
C ALA A 129 14.22 -11.43 -29.98
N CYS A 130 14.67 -10.39 -29.28
CA CYS A 130 16.09 -10.11 -29.07
C CYS A 130 16.77 -11.26 -28.33
N SER A 131 16.17 -11.74 -27.23
CA SER A 131 16.68 -12.86 -26.44
C SER A 131 16.82 -14.14 -27.28
N ARG A 132 15.79 -14.51 -28.06
CA ARG A 132 15.86 -15.68 -28.95
C ARG A 132 16.95 -15.56 -30.01
N LYS A 133 17.14 -14.35 -30.57
CA LYS A 133 18.22 -14.12 -31.54
C LYS A 133 19.60 -14.20 -30.88
N MET A 134 19.74 -13.73 -29.64
CA MET A 134 20.97 -13.79 -28.86
C MET A 134 21.30 -15.22 -28.40
N GLN A 135 20.30 -16.05 -28.12
CA GLN A 135 20.49 -17.47 -27.81
C GLN A 135 21.19 -18.23 -28.94
N ASN A 136 20.92 -17.88 -30.21
CA ASN A 136 21.59 -18.50 -31.35
C ASN A 136 23.09 -18.15 -31.47
N VAL A 137 23.59 -17.16 -30.73
CA VAL A 137 25.01 -16.82 -30.67
C VAL A 137 25.77 -17.81 -29.77
N GLN A 138 25.08 -18.51 -28.86
CA GLN A 138 25.68 -19.49 -27.98
C GLN A 138 25.85 -20.84 -28.69
N SER A 139 27.06 -21.14 -29.17
CA SER A 139 27.37 -22.37 -29.92
C SER A 139 27.48 -23.63 -29.06
N GLY A 140 27.44 -23.50 -27.73
CA GLY A 140 27.54 -24.62 -26.78
C GLY A 140 28.93 -25.27 -26.67
N GLN A 141 29.89 -24.90 -27.52
CA GLN A 141 31.25 -25.43 -27.52
C GLN A 141 32.18 -24.59 -26.64
N ILE A 142 32.77 -25.21 -25.61
CA ILE A 142 33.59 -24.57 -24.57
C ILE A 142 34.77 -23.78 -25.17
N GLN A 143 35.33 -24.24 -26.29
CA GLN A 143 36.46 -23.59 -26.98
C GLN A 143 36.13 -22.19 -27.51
N HIS A 144 34.92 -21.96 -28.00
CA HIS A 144 34.53 -20.63 -28.51
C HIS A 144 34.45 -19.60 -27.37
N TYR A 145 33.97 -20.00 -26.20
CA TYR A 145 33.94 -19.14 -25.01
C TYR A 145 35.35 -18.81 -24.51
N ALA A 146 36.27 -19.79 -24.52
CA ALA A 146 37.67 -19.57 -24.15
C ALA A 146 38.36 -18.56 -25.07
N MET A 147 38.15 -18.66 -26.40
CA MET A 147 38.70 -17.70 -27.36
C MET A 147 38.17 -16.28 -27.13
N VAL A 148 36.87 -16.12 -26.89
CA VAL A 148 36.26 -14.81 -26.63
C VAL A 148 36.77 -14.19 -25.33
N MET A 149 36.96 -14.98 -24.26
CA MET A 149 37.51 -14.49 -22.99
C MET A 149 38.95 -13.99 -23.13
N VAL A 150 39.83 -14.74 -23.80
CA VAL A 150 41.23 -14.33 -24.01
C VAL A 150 41.30 -13.06 -24.87
N ALA A 151 40.53 -13.00 -25.96
CA ALA A 151 40.44 -11.80 -26.79
C ALA A 151 39.94 -10.59 -25.99
N GLY A 152 38.91 -10.77 -25.16
CA GLY A 152 38.40 -9.72 -24.27
C GLY A 152 39.44 -9.20 -23.29
N PHE A 153 40.25 -10.08 -22.69
CA PHE A 153 41.31 -9.71 -21.76
C PHE A 153 42.42 -8.89 -22.43
N ILE A 154 42.84 -9.28 -23.64
CA ILE A 154 43.84 -8.53 -24.43
C ILE A 154 43.32 -7.14 -24.77
N VAL A 155 42.07 -7.03 -25.24
CA VAL A 155 41.45 -5.73 -25.55
C VAL A 155 41.38 -4.83 -24.32
N LEU A 156 41.04 -5.39 -23.15
CA LEU A 156 40.95 -4.64 -21.90
C LEU A 156 42.33 -4.08 -21.49
N ILE A 157 43.41 -4.86 -21.61
CA ILE A 157 44.79 -4.39 -21.38
C ILE A 157 45.14 -3.24 -22.32
N VAL A 158 44.82 -3.38 -23.61
CA VAL A 158 45.08 -2.33 -24.61
C VAL A 158 44.31 -1.05 -24.28
N ILE A 159 43.03 -1.17 -23.90
CA ILE A 159 42.22 0.00 -23.49
C ILE A 159 42.84 0.67 -22.26
N ILE A 160 43.26 -0.08 -21.24
CA ILE A 160 43.91 0.47 -20.04
C ILE A 160 45.25 1.14 -20.38
N MET A 161 46.01 0.61 -21.35
CA MET A 161 47.26 1.24 -21.78
C MET A 161 47.06 2.49 -22.64
N VAL A 162 45.93 2.59 -23.36
CA VAL A 162 45.66 3.67 -24.31
C VAL A 162 44.82 4.80 -23.70
N LEU A 163 43.91 4.51 -22.77
CA LEU A 163 43.28 5.55 -21.95
C LEU A 163 44.25 5.94 -20.83
N PRO A 164 44.73 7.20 -20.79
CA PRO A 164 45.62 7.69 -19.73
C PRO A 164 44.94 7.75 -18.36
#